data_AF-A0AAV5W9G2-F1
#
_entry.id   AF-A0AAV5W9G2-F1
#
_cell.length_a   1.000
_cell.length_b   1.000
_cell.length_c   1.000
_cell.angle_alpha   90.00
_cell.angle_beta   90.00
_cell.angle_gamma   90.00
#
_symmetry.space_group_name_H-M   'P 1'
#
loop_
_entity.id
_entity.type
_entity.pdbx_description
1 polymer ?
#
loop_
_entity_poly.entity_id
_entity_poly.type
_entity_poly.pdbx_seq_one_letter_code
_entity_poly.pdbx_strand_id
1 'polypeptide(L)'
;MTHFVLFFLFLNILSIGWSKSDADYPVYLRGMNWANVEEHLQEDLSLSDAIIPTNYIIDLSVNARGYGGADKSTFNGSVVIDMNFTRSTNSIELHSRGLTIQKVSIIGSRIDSAPLSVVNITHNKNRESIILLINRTIIANEEMILEIHYNGSSDLSEYGLHEIWNPDPIEPRFVLATNNFPTGARFWFPSFDEPAKRAQFQLRIDHSTEINGFSNM
;
A
#
# COMPACT_ATOMS: atom_id res chain seq x y z
N MET A 1 -33.02 -15.63 37.43
CA MET A 1 -31.90 -15.17 36.59
C MET A 1 -31.96 -15.93 35.27
N THR A 2 -32.62 -15.30 34.30
CA THR A 2 -32.85 -15.78 32.94
C THR A 2 -31.53 -15.87 32.18
N HIS A 3 -31.14 -17.08 31.80
CA HIS A 3 -30.00 -17.32 30.91
C HIS A 3 -30.47 -17.14 29.46
N PHE A 4 -29.99 -16.08 28.80
CA PHE A 4 -30.14 -15.89 27.37
C PHE A 4 -29.02 -16.69 26.67
N VAL A 5 -29.38 -17.81 26.04
CA VAL A 5 -28.50 -18.55 25.15
C VAL A 5 -28.66 -17.93 23.76
N LEU A 6 -27.62 -17.24 23.30
CA LEU A 6 -27.56 -16.67 21.95
C LEU A 6 -27.16 -17.79 20.98
N PHE A 7 -28.15 -18.37 20.29
CA PHE A 7 -27.93 -19.41 19.27
C PHE A 7 -27.63 -18.72 17.93
N PHE A 8 -26.36 -18.61 17.55
CA PHE A 8 -25.97 -18.22 16.19
C PHE A 8 -26.15 -19.43 15.26
N LEU A 9 -27.21 -19.42 14.46
CA LEU A 9 -27.47 -20.41 13.44
C LEU A 9 -26.63 -20.06 12.18
N PHE A 10 -25.42 -20.62 12.05
CA PHE A 10 -24.69 -20.59 10.79
C PHE A 10 -25.31 -21.64 9.84
N LEU A 11 -26.13 -21.18 8.89
CA LEU A 11 -26.67 -22.02 7.84
C LEU A 11 -25.57 -22.27 6.79
N ASN A 12 -24.85 -23.38 6.93
CA ASN A 12 -23.98 -23.90 5.87
C ASN A 12 -24.86 -24.50 4.76
N ILE A 13 -25.06 -23.76 3.67
CA ILE A 13 -25.63 -24.33 2.45
C ILE A 13 -24.49 -24.96 1.66
N LEU A 14 -24.45 -26.29 1.67
CA LEU A 14 -23.73 -27.11 0.69
C LEU A 14 -24.25 -26.75 -0.71
N SER A 15 -23.50 -25.99 -1.50
CA SER A 15 -23.86 -25.71 -2.89
C SER A 15 -23.48 -26.89 -3.78
N ILE A 16 -24.47 -27.73 -4.09
CA ILE A 16 -24.47 -28.56 -5.29
C ILE A 16 -24.46 -27.60 -6.49
N GLY A 17 -23.48 -27.76 -7.39
CA GLY A 17 -23.24 -26.87 -8.52
C GLY A 17 -24.40 -26.80 -9.50
N TRP A 18 -25.15 -25.70 -9.44
CA TRP A 18 -25.98 -25.20 -10.53
C TRP A 18 -25.47 -23.80 -10.84
N SER A 19 -25.13 -23.54 -12.11
CA SER A 19 -24.82 -22.19 -12.56
C SER A 19 -26.04 -21.31 -12.30
N LYS A 20 -25.89 -20.28 -11.45
CA LYS A 20 -26.97 -19.34 -11.14
C LYS A 20 -27.17 -18.44 -12.35
N SER A 21 -28.36 -18.49 -12.93
CA SER A 21 -28.76 -17.54 -13.95
C SER A 21 -28.98 -16.16 -13.31
N ASP A 22 -28.85 -15.08 -14.08
CA ASP A 22 -29.05 -13.70 -13.55
C ASP A 22 -30.44 -13.51 -12.90
N ALA A 23 -31.44 -14.29 -13.35
CA ALA A 23 -32.78 -14.29 -12.77
C ALA A 23 -32.85 -14.84 -11.33
N ASP A 24 -31.87 -15.65 -10.92
CA ASP A 24 -31.80 -16.27 -9.59
C ASP A 24 -31.32 -15.30 -8.51
N TYR A 25 -30.80 -14.13 -8.89
CA TYR A 25 -30.39 -13.07 -7.96
C TYR A 25 -31.54 -12.12 -7.61
N PRO A 26 -31.54 -11.51 -6.41
CA PRO A 26 -32.44 -10.40 -6.06
C PRO A 26 -32.41 -9.30 -7.11
N VAL A 27 -33.54 -8.62 -7.35
CA VAL A 27 -33.69 -7.63 -8.44
C VAL A 27 -32.59 -6.56 -8.43
N TYR A 28 -32.16 -6.11 -7.25
CA TYR A 28 -31.11 -5.08 -7.09
C TYR A 28 -29.69 -5.57 -7.43
N LEU A 29 -29.50 -6.88 -7.63
CA LEU A 29 -28.24 -7.52 -8.01
C LEU A 29 -28.21 -7.94 -9.48
N ARG A 30 -29.33 -7.91 -10.20
CA ARG A 30 -29.40 -8.37 -11.60
C ARG A 30 -28.67 -7.42 -12.55
N GLY A 31 -28.21 -7.94 -13.69
CA GLY A 31 -27.53 -7.15 -14.73
C GLY A 31 -26.09 -6.77 -14.40
N MET A 32 -25.53 -7.29 -13.31
CA MET A 32 -24.13 -7.06 -12.92
C MET A 32 -23.13 -7.95 -13.68
N ASN A 33 -23.62 -8.82 -14.57
CA ASN A 33 -22.80 -9.82 -15.25
C ASN A 33 -21.95 -10.66 -14.28
N TRP A 34 -22.65 -11.37 -13.37
CA TRP A 34 -22.06 -12.10 -12.25
C TRP A 34 -20.95 -13.08 -12.63
N ALA A 35 -20.96 -13.63 -13.85
CA ALA A 35 -19.87 -14.46 -14.34
C ALA A 35 -18.51 -13.73 -14.33
N ASN A 36 -18.47 -12.46 -14.72
CA ASN A 36 -17.26 -11.64 -14.67
C ASN A 36 -16.87 -11.28 -13.23
N VAL A 37 -17.86 -11.09 -12.35
CA VAL A 37 -17.63 -10.82 -10.93
C VAL A 37 -17.02 -12.05 -10.27
N GLU A 38 -17.55 -13.24 -10.55
CA GLU A 38 -17.03 -14.52 -10.06
C GLU A 38 -15.63 -14.81 -10.59
N GLU A 39 -15.34 -14.49 -11.85
CA GLU A 39 -13.98 -14.55 -12.40
C GLU A 39 -13.02 -13.63 -11.63
N HIS A 40 -13.42 -12.38 -11.35
CA HIS A 40 -12.63 -11.45 -10.55
C HIS A 40 -12.43 -11.93 -9.10
N LEU A 41 -13.42 -12.62 -8.52
CA LEU A 41 -13.32 -13.20 -7.18
C LEU A 41 -12.35 -14.38 -7.10
N GLN A 42 -11.96 -14.97 -8.24
CA GLN A 42 -10.94 -16.03 -8.27
C GLN A 42 -9.50 -15.49 -8.26
N GLU A 43 -9.30 -14.19 -8.52
CA GLU A 43 -7.98 -13.57 -8.46
C GLU A 43 -7.65 -13.08 -7.05
N ASP A 44 -6.74 -13.79 -6.38
CA ASP A 44 -6.19 -13.34 -5.10
C ASP A 44 -5.14 -12.24 -5.34
N LEU A 45 -5.53 -11.00 -5.03
CA LEU A 45 -4.66 -9.83 -5.12
C LEU A 45 -3.81 -9.63 -3.86
N SER A 46 -4.06 -10.40 -2.79
CA SER A 46 -3.43 -10.20 -1.48
C SER A 46 -1.95 -10.58 -1.45
N LEU A 47 -1.16 -9.75 -0.81
CA LEU A 47 0.26 -9.97 -0.54
C LEU A 47 0.44 -11.19 0.35
N SER A 48 1.55 -11.91 0.13
CA SER A 48 1.92 -13.05 0.98
C SER A 48 1.92 -12.68 2.46
N ASP A 49 1.37 -13.56 3.30
CA ASP A 49 1.44 -13.49 4.77
C ASP A 49 2.79 -13.99 5.31
N ALA A 50 3.74 -14.34 4.43
CA ALA A 50 5.12 -14.69 4.80
C ALA A 50 5.91 -13.53 5.40
N ILE A 51 5.47 -12.28 5.16
CA ILE A 51 6.17 -11.07 5.58
C ILE A 51 5.22 -10.18 6.36
N ILE A 52 5.68 -9.75 7.54
CA ILE A 52 4.96 -8.85 8.43
C ILE A 52 5.83 -7.60 8.63
N PRO A 53 5.38 -6.41 8.19
CA PRO A 53 6.06 -5.16 8.53
C PRO A 53 5.85 -4.85 10.01
N THR A 54 6.87 -4.29 10.65
CA THR A 54 6.81 -3.91 12.07
C THR A 54 6.94 -2.41 12.26
N ASN A 55 7.76 -1.74 11.46
CA ASN A 55 8.00 -0.31 11.55
C ASN A 55 8.34 0.30 10.17
N TYR A 56 7.91 1.54 9.98
CA TYR A 56 8.17 2.37 8.81
C TYR A 56 8.82 3.67 9.25
N ILE A 57 9.94 4.03 8.63
CA ILE A 57 10.50 5.38 8.67
C ILE A 57 10.36 5.96 7.27
N ILE A 58 9.53 6.99 7.13
CA ILE A 58 9.22 7.65 5.87
C ILE A 58 9.83 9.05 5.93
N ASP A 59 10.79 9.31 5.05
CA ASP A 59 11.33 10.63 4.79
C ASP A 59 10.78 11.13 3.48
N LEU A 60 10.10 12.27 3.50
CA LEU A 60 9.40 12.80 2.34
C LEU A 60 9.79 14.26 2.11
N SER A 61 10.39 14.56 0.97
CA SER A 61 10.60 15.93 0.51
C SER A 61 9.53 16.29 -0.51
N VAL A 62 8.72 17.30 -0.21
CA VAL A 62 7.59 17.72 -1.04
C VAL A 62 7.82 19.10 -1.65
N ASN A 63 7.55 19.20 -2.95
CA ASN A 63 7.42 20.46 -3.66
C ASN A 63 5.94 20.67 -3.93
N ALA A 64 5.33 21.73 -3.39
CA ALA A 64 3.94 22.06 -3.64
C ALA A 64 3.84 23.16 -4.70
N ARG A 65 2.97 22.97 -5.70
CA ARG A 65 2.75 23.92 -6.79
C ARG A 65 2.45 25.32 -6.24
N GLY A 66 3.15 26.32 -6.74
CA GLY A 66 2.97 27.73 -6.35
C GLY A 66 3.77 28.15 -5.11
N TYR A 67 4.55 27.25 -4.50
CA TYR A 67 5.40 27.53 -3.35
C TYR A 67 6.86 27.22 -3.66
N GLY A 68 7.80 27.99 -3.11
CA GLY A 68 9.24 27.77 -3.28
C GLY A 68 9.71 27.72 -4.75
N GLY A 69 8.98 28.36 -5.67
CA GLY A 69 9.25 28.37 -7.10
C GLY A 69 8.83 27.10 -7.87
N ALA A 70 8.03 26.21 -7.26
CA ALA A 70 7.60 24.97 -7.92
C ALA A 70 6.41 25.18 -8.88
N ASP A 71 6.58 24.77 -10.14
CA ASP A 71 5.53 24.82 -11.18
C ASP A 71 4.53 23.65 -11.10
N LYS A 72 4.91 22.56 -10.41
CA LYS A 72 4.11 21.33 -10.25
C LYS A 72 4.35 20.73 -8.89
N SER A 73 3.36 20.01 -8.37
CA SER A 73 3.55 19.27 -7.14
C SER A 73 4.22 17.91 -7.38
N THR A 74 5.35 17.70 -6.71
CA THR A 74 6.16 16.49 -6.82
C THR A 74 6.74 16.14 -5.47
N PHE A 75 7.16 14.89 -5.31
CA PHE A 75 7.82 14.45 -4.09
C PHE A 75 8.94 13.47 -4.36
N ASN A 76 9.98 13.55 -3.54
CA ASN A 76 11.01 12.54 -3.42
C ASN A 76 10.90 11.92 -2.04
N GLY A 77 10.96 10.60 -1.96
CA GLY A 77 10.84 9.89 -0.70
C GLY A 77 11.89 8.81 -0.52
N SER A 78 12.16 8.51 0.74
CA SER A 78 12.75 7.24 1.14
C SER A 78 11.90 6.59 2.22
N VAL A 79 11.71 5.30 2.08
CA VAL A 79 11.06 4.47 3.09
C VAL A 79 12.02 3.41 3.57
N VAL A 80 12.21 3.33 4.89
CA VAL A 80 12.86 2.22 5.57
C VAL A 80 11.80 1.39 6.25
N ILE A 81 11.79 0.08 5.98
CA ILE A 81 10.79 -0.86 6.45
C ILE A 81 11.51 -1.96 7.23
N ASP A 82 11.17 -2.06 8.51
CA ASP A 82 11.55 -3.19 9.36
C ASP A 82 10.51 -4.30 9.14
N MET A 83 10.98 -5.53 8.88
CA MET A 83 10.14 -6.65 8.51
C MET A 83 10.56 -7.95 9.19
N ASN A 84 9.58 -8.76 9.57
CA ASN A 84 9.77 -10.10 10.10
C ASN A 84 9.24 -11.14 9.11
N PHE A 85 10.01 -12.21 8.90
CA PHE A 85 9.66 -13.30 8.00
C PHE A 85 9.03 -14.45 8.78
N THR A 86 7.76 -14.76 8.53
CA THR A 86 7.05 -15.89 9.15
C THR A 86 7.29 -17.20 8.42
N ARG A 87 7.64 -17.13 7.12
CA ARG A 87 8.00 -18.26 6.28
C ARG A 87 9.18 -17.93 5.39
N SER A 88 9.93 -18.96 5.03
CA SER A 88 11.09 -18.80 4.17
C SER A 88 10.67 -18.34 2.77
N THR A 89 11.33 -17.30 2.26
CA THR A 89 11.09 -16.76 0.91
C THR A 89 12.35 -16.05 0.41
N ASN A 90 12.51 -15.95 -0.90
CA ASN A 90 13.53 -15.12 -1.55
C ASN A 90 12.91 -13.94 -2.31
N SER A 91 11.62 -13.67 -2.11
CA SER A 91 10.88 -12.62 -2.80
C SER A 91 10.08 -11.79 -1.81
N ILE A 92 10.15 -10.48 -1.99
CA ILE A 92 9.40 -9.47 -1.23
C ILE A 92 8.51 -8.73 -2.22
N GLU A 93 7.22 -8.69 -1.97
CA GLU A 93 6.26 -7.95 -2.80
C GLU A 93 5.61 -6.84 -1.97
N LEU A 94 5.56 -5.63 -2.53
CA LEU A 94 5.04 -4.42 -1.90
C LEU A 94 4.10 -3.71 -2.87
N HIS A 95 3.01 -3.15 -2.39
CA HIS A 95 2.18 -2.27 -3.21
C HIS A 95 2.93 -0.97 -3.52
N SER A 96 2.87 -0.54 -4.77
CA SER A 96 3.49 0.67 -5.29
C SER A 96 2.87 1.03 -6.64
N ARG A 97 2.18 2.16 -6.70
CA ARG A 97 1.47 2.64 -7.90
C ARG A 97 1.85 4.08 -8.23
N GLY A 98 2.27 4.31 -9.48
CA GLY A 98 2.62 5.67 -9.95
C GLY A 98 3.96 6.20 -9.43
N LEU A 99 4.75 5.37 -8.74
CA LEU A 99 6.05 5.73 -8.19
C LEU A 99 7.18 5.26 -9.09
N THR A 100 8.23 6.07 -9.22
CA THR A 100 9.48 5.65 -9.88
C THR A 100 10.48 5.23 -8.81
N ILE A 101 10.80 3.95 -8.78
CA ILE A 101 11.80 3.39 -7.86
C ILE A 101 13.19 3.79 -8.35
N GLN A 102 13.93 4.53 -7.52
CA GLN A 102 15.27 5.02 -7.84
C GLN A 102 16.35 4.06 -7.35
N LYS A 103 16.20 3.56 -6.12
CA LYS A 103 17.17 2.67 -5.48
C LYS A 103 16.47 1.78 -4.46
N VAL A 104 16.92 0.53 -4.38
CA VAL A 104 16.50 -0.40 -3.33
C VAL A 104 17.75 -0.98 -2.68
N SER A 105 17.75 -1.10 -1.36
CA SER A 105 18.88 -1.63 -0.59
C SER A 105 18.38 -2.40 0.63
N ILE A 106 19.06 -3.50 0.94
CA ILE A 106 18.88 -4.21 2.21
C ILE A 106 19.97 -3.71 3.13
N ILE A 107 19.59 -2.99 4.19
CA ILE A 107 20.52 -2.27 5.06
C ILE A 107 20.74 -2.96 6.40
N GLY A 108 20.01 -4.04 6.68
CA GLY A 108 20.21 -4.87 7.87
C GLY A 108 19.55 -6.25 7.77
N SER A 109 20.20 -7.25 8.37
CA SER A 109 19.62 -8.56 8.71
C SER A 109 20.17 -9.02 10.06
N ARG A 110 19.33 -9.65 10.88
CA ARG A 110 19.67 -10.04 12.26
C ARG A 110 20.14 -11.49 12.46
N ILE A 111 20.04 -12.37 11.46
CA ILE A 111 20.37 -13.79 11.64
C ILE A 111 21.61 -14.23 10.87
N ASP A 112 21.78 -13.78 9.64
CA ASP A 112 22.84 -14.28 8.76
C ASP A 112 23.73 -13.13 8.28
N SER A 113 25.03 -13.29 8.48
CA SER A 113 26.09 -12.38 8.04
C SER A 113 26.33 -12.39 6.52
N ALA A 114 25.68 -13.29 5.78
CA ALA A 114 25.77 -13.31 4.32
C ALA A 114 25.20 -12.01 3.71
N PRO A 115 25.90 -11.39 2.75
CA PRO A 115 25.45 -10.15 2.13
C PRO A 115 24.13 -10.38 1.38
N LEU A 116 23.12 -9.60 1.76
CA LEU A 116 21.81 -9.57 1.12
C LEU A 116 21.78 -8.48 0.06
N SER A 117 21.29 -8.82 -1.12
CA SER A 117 21.08 -7.84 -2.19
C SER A 117 19.83 -8.16 -3.00
N VAL A 118 19.23 -7.09 -3.53
CA VAL A 118 18.15 -7.20 -4.51
C VAL A 118 18.78 -7.48 -5.87
N VAL A 119 18.45 -8.63 -6.44
CA VAL A 119 18.94 -9.12 -7.73
C VAL A 119 18.08 -8.59 -8.87
N ASN A 120 16.78 -8.44 -8.64
CA ASN A 120 15.85 -7.99 -9.66
C ASN A 120 14.67 -7.24 -9.03
N ILE A 121 14.13 -6.28 -9.77
CA ILE A 121 12.91 -5.54 -9.43
C ILE A 121 11.96 -5.68 -10.63
N THR A 122 10.80 -6.26 -10.40
CA THR A 122 9.75 -6.37 -11.42
C THR A 122 8.47 -5.70 -10.94
N HIS A 123 7.58 -5.36 -11.88
CA HIS A 123 6.30 -4.74 -11.59
C HIS A 123 5.17 -5.71 -11.91
N ASN A 124 4.21 -5.83 -11.01
CA ASN A 124 2.95 -6.52 -11.26
C ASN A 124 1.83 -5.49 -11.38
N LYS A 125 1.39 -5.24 -12.61
CA LYS A 125 0.38 -4.21 -12.89
C LYS A 125 -0.99 -4.55 -12.32
N ASN A 126 -1.37 -5.83 -12.32
CA ASN A 126 -2.68 -6.28 -11.84
C ASN A 126 -2.80 -6.11 -10.32
N ARG A 127 -1.70 -6.30 -9.60
CA ARG A 127 -1.63 -6.18 -8.14
C ARG A 127 -1.11 -4.84 -7.65
N GLU A 128 -0.80 -3.94 -8.59
CA GLU A 128 -0.23 -2.61 -8.32
C GLU A 128 0.99 -2.70 -7.38
N SER A 129 1.88 -3.63 -7.66
CA SER A 129 2.99 -3.98 -6.78
C SER A 129 4.33 -3.99 -7.50
N ILE A 130 5.38 -3.88 -6.70
CA ILE A 130 6.76 -4.19 -7.07
C ILE A 130 7.17 -5.50 -6.38
N ILE A 131 7.93 -6.32 -7.10
CA ILE A 131 8.47 -7.58 -6.61
C ILE A 131 9.99 -7.48 -6.60
N LEU A 132 10.57 -7.65 -5.43
CA LEU A 132 12.01 -7.64 -5.19
C LEU A 132 12.48 -9.09 -5.07
N LEU A 133 13.36 -9.53 -5.97
CA LEU A 133 14.01 -10.84 -5.88
C LEU A 133 15.33 -10.70 -5.14
N ILE A 134 15.53 -11.52 -4.12
CA ILE A 134 16.69 -11.48 -3.24
C ILE A 134 17.69 -12.57 -3.63
N ASN A 135 18.98 -12.29 -3.48
CA ASN A 135 20.09 -13.19 -3.85
C ASN A 135 20.18 -14.47 -3.01
N ARG A 136 19.41 -14.59 -1.92
CA ARG A 136 19.28 -15.81 -1.14
C ARG A 136 17.87 -15.95 -0.58
N THR A 137 17.59 -17.15 -0.08
CA THR A 137 16.40 -17.39 0.73
C THR A 137 16.60 -16.78 2.11
N ILE A 138 15.62 -15.99 2.52
CA ILE A 138 15.46 -15.44 3.87
C ILE A 138 14.67 -16.49 4.65
N ILE A 139 15.18 -16.89 5.82
CA ILE A 139 14.57 -17.98 6.59
C ILE A 139 13.47 -17.47 7.51
N ALA A 140 12.56 -18.35 7.92
CA ALA A 140 11.56 -18.01 8.94
C ALA A 140 12.23 -17.52 10.23
N ASN A 141 11.59 -16.56 10.88
CA ASN A 141 12.03 -15.79 12.06
C ASN A 141 13.21 -14.85 11.83
N GLU A 142 13.67 -14.67 10.59
CA GLU A 142 14.64 -13.62 10.26
C GLU A 142 13.99 -12.23 10.25
N GLU A 143 14.75 -11.23 10.68
CA GLU A 143 14.37 -9.82 10.61
C GLU A 143 15.24 -9.11 9.58
N MET A 144 14.63 -8.24 8.77
CA MET A 144 15.29 -7.49 7.70
C MET A 144 14.89 -6.02 7.73
N ILE A 145 15.82 -5.17 7.32
CA ILE A 145 15.60 -3.75 7.09
C ILE A 145 15.76 -3.44 5.60
N LEU A 146 14.67 -3.02 4.97
CA LEU A 146 14.59 -2.67 3.56
C LEU A 146 14.51 -1.15 3.40
N GLU A 147 15.38 -0.57 2.57
CA GLU A 147 15.36 0.84 2.21
C GLU A 147 15.01 0.99 0.73
N ILE A 148 14.04 1.86 0.43
CA ILE A 148 13.62 2.18 -0.94
C ILE A 148 13.61 3.69 -1.11
N HIS A 149 14.36 4.19 -2.09
CA HIS A 149 14.27 5.57 -2.57
C HIS A 149 13.39 5.62 -3.82
N TYR A 150 12.49 6.60 -3.88
CA TYR A 150 11.53 6.74 -4.95
C TYR A 150 11.16 8.21 -5.17
N ASN A 151 10.49 8.49 -6.29
CA ASN A 151 9.83 9.76 -6.52
C ASN A 151 8.44 9.57 -7.11
N GLY A 152 7.63 10.62 -7.05
CA GLY A 152 6.29 10.65 -7.61
C GLY A 152 5.78 12.08 -7.84
N SER A 153 4.60 12.18 -8.45
CA SER A 153 3.87 13.42 -8.66
C SER A 153 2.59 13.43 -7.82
N SER A 154 2.21 14.62 -7.35
CA SER A 154 0.91 14.84 -6.73
C SER A 154 0.03 15.56 -7.74
N ASP A 155 -0.81 14.81 -8.43
CA ASP A 155 -1.80 15.37 -9.33
C ASP A 155 -3.13 15.59 -8.60
N LEU A 156 -4.11 16.22 -9.27
CA LEU A 156 -5.49 16.28 -8.79
C LEU A 156 -6.08 14.86 -8.84
N SER A 157 -6.12 14.20 -7.68
CA SER A 157 -6.55 12.81 -7.47
C SER A 157 -7.34 12.73 -6.17
N GLU A 158 -8.12 11.67 -5.99
CA GLU A 158 -8.82 11.39 -4.72
C GLU A 158 -8.00 10.50 -3.78
N TYR A 159 -6.89 9.92 -4.24
CA TYR A 159 -6.11 8.93 -3.48
C TYR A 159 -4.63 9.30 -3.40
N GLY A 160 -3.99 8.81 -2.34
CA GLY A 160 -2.58 9.05 -2.05
C GLY A 160 -2.29 10.50 -1.67
N LEU A 161 -1.05 10.93 -1.87
CA LEU A 161 -0.62 12.31 -1.72
C LEU A 161 -0.98 13.10 -2.99
N HIS A 162 -2.03 13.92 -2.89
CA HIS A 162 -2.65 14.59 -4.02
C HIS A 162 -2.79 16.09 -3.79
N GLU A 163 -2.96 16.83 -4.88
CA GLU A 163 -3.28 18.25 -4.86
C GLU A 163 -4.77 18.45 -4.52
N ILE A 164 -5.05 19.40 -3.64
CA ILE A 164 -6.38 19.98 -3.44
C ILE A 164 -6.28 21.46 -3.80
N TRP A 165 -7.22 21.92 -4.64
CA TRP A 165 -7.35 23.34 -4.92
C TRP A 165 -8.22 24.01 -3.87
N ASN A 166 -7.70 25.03 -3.21
CA ASN A 166 -8.47 25.90 -2.34
C ASN A 166 -8.90 27.16 -3.12
N PRO A 167 -10.19 27.30 -3.48
CA PRO A 167 -10.71 28.40 -4.28
C PRO A 167 -10.98 29.64 -3.40
N ASP A 168 -9.98 30.06 -2.63
CA ASP A 168 -10.02 31.32 -1.89
C ASP A 168 -10.07 32.48 -2.91
N PRO A 169 -11.08 33.36 -2.86
CA PRO A 169 -11.24 34.43 -3.85
C PRO A 169 -10.12 35.48 -3.84
N ILE A 170 -9.37 35.57 -2.74
CA ILE A 170 -8.29 36.56 -2.55
C ILE A 170 -6.94 35.91 -2.83
N GLU A 171 -6.73 34.68 -2.35
CA GLU A 171 -5.46 33.95 -2.52
C GLU A 171 -5.70 32.47 -2.86
N PRO A 172 -6.04 32.15 -4.13
CA PRO A 172 -6.23 30.79 -4.56
C PRO A 172 -4.91 30.02 -4.42
N ARG A 173 -4.96 28.87 -3.76
CA ARG A 173 -3.75 28.10 -3.40
C ARG A 173 -3.93 26.60 -3.61
N PHE A 174 -2.83 25.92 -3.87
CA PHE A 174 -2.77 24.46 -3.89
C PHE A 174 -2.29 23.95 -2.54
N VAL A 175 -2.95 22.91 -2.03
CA VAL A 175 -2.58 22.23 -0.79
C VAL A 175 -2.29 20.78 -1.13
N LEU A 176 -1.32 20.17 -0.45
CA LEU A 176 -1.10 18.74 -0.51
C LEU A 176 -1.81 18.05 0.65
N ALA A 177 -2.56 16.99 0.35
CA ALA A 177 -3.25 16.18 1.32
C ALA A 177 -3.07 14.70 1.01
N THR A 178 -3.20 13.85 2.03
CA THR A 178 -3.21 12.40 1.85
C THR A 178 -4.61 11.84 2.04
N ASN A 179 -5.05 10.97 1.11
CA ASN A 179 -6.21 10.11 1.31
C ASN A 179 -5.81 8.66 1.04
N ASN A 180 -5.68 7.88 2.11
CA ASN A 180 -5.16 6.52 2.04
C ASN A 180 -6.26 5.45 1.98
N PHE A 181 -7.54 5.81 2.18
CA PHE A 181 -8.62 4.82 2.16
C PHE A 181 -9.16 4.64 0.74
N PRO A 182 -9.38 3.39 0.26
CA PRO A 182 -9.08 2.12 0.92
C PRO A 182 -7.64 1.63 0.71
N THR A 183 -7.00 2.01 -0.40
CA THR A 183 -5.68 1.51 -0.84
C THR A 183 -4.83 2.65 -1.43
N GLY A 184 -4.87 3.81 -0.78
CA GLY A 184 -4.23 5.03 -1.25
C GLY A 184 -2.76 5.17 -0.83
N ALA A 185 -2.29 4.42 0.17
CA ALA A 185 -0.92 4.55 0.67
C ALA A 185 0.11 4.21 -0.42
N ARG A 186 -0.17 3.18 -1.22
CA ARG A 186 0.68 2.73 -2.35
C ARG A 186 0.97 3.79 -3.42
N PHE A 187 0.22 4.90 -3.44
CA PHE A 187 0.39 5.97 -4.42
C PHE A 187 1.47 7.00 -4.04
N TRP A 188 1.93 7.01 -2.80
CA TRP A 188 2.92 8.00 -2.34
C TRP A 188 4.10 7.39 -1.58
N PHE A 189 4.05 6.11 -1.22
CA PHE A 189 5.23 5.34 -0.83
C PHE A 189 5.01 3.82 -1.03
N PRO A 190 6.05 3.04 -1.36
CA PRO A 190 5.94 1.59 -1.44
C PRO A 190 5.66 0.98 -0.05
N SER A 191 4.62 0.16 0.08
CA SER A 191 4.18 -0.36 1.37
C SER A 191 3.38 -1.66 1.29
N PHE A 192 3.19 -2.30 2.45
CA PHE A 192 2.27 -3.41 2.63
C PHE A 192 0.85 -2.85 2.86
N ASP A 193 0.29 -2.21 1.84
CA ASP A 193 -0.99 -1.47 1.84
C ASP A 193 -2.22 -2.39 1.94
N GLU A 194 -2.30 -3.14 3.04
CA GLU A 194 -3.40 -4.04 3.42
C GLU A 194 -3.75 -3.85 4.90
N PRO A 195 -5.04 -3.74 5.28
CA PRO A 195 -5.44 -3.50 6.68
C PRO A 195 -4.94 -4.52 7.71
N ALA A 196 -4.63 -5.74 7.27
CA ALA A 196 -4.10 -6.82 8.11
C ALA A 196 -2.60 -6.63 8.45
N LYS A 197 -1.85 -5.86 7.66
CA LYS A 197 -0.40 -5.69 7.79
C LYS A 197 -0.04 -4.42 8.55
N ARG A 198 -0.39 -4.39 9.85
CA ARG A 198 -0.20 -3.24 10.73
C ARG A 198 1.26 -3.05 11.14
N ALA A 199 1.70 -1.80 11.23
CA ALA A 199 3.05 -1.40 11.65
C ALA A 199 3.03 -0.03 12.35
N GLN A 200 4.15 0.33 12.98
CA GLN A 200 4.40 1.69 13.46
C GLN A 200 4.93 2.57 12.34
N PHE A 201 4.67 3.88 12.41
CA PHE A 201 5.07 4.84 11.38
C PHE A 201 5.75 6.04 12.02
N GLN A 202 6.90 6.42 11.46
CA GLN A 202 7.58 7.67 11.71
C GLN A 202 7.64 8.43 10.39
N LEU A 203 7.13 9.65 10.37
CA LEU A 203 7.07 10.48 9.18
C LEU A 203 7.86 11.77 9.40
N ARG A 204 8.85 12.01 8.54
CA ARG A 204 9.54 13.30 8.41
C ARG A 204 9.17 13.92 7.08
N ILE A 205 8.75 15.17 7.12
CA ILE A 205 8.36 15.92 5.93
C ILE A 205 9.27 17.15 5.81
N ASP A 206 10.03 17.20 4.72
CA ASP A 206 10.77 18.39 4.29
C ASP A 206 9.91 19.14 3.28
N HIS A 207 9.65 20.43 3.54
CA HIS A 207 8.81 21.28 2.69
C HIS A 207 9.33 22.72 2.64
N SER A 208 8.79 23.53 1.71
CA SER A 208 9.08 24.97 1.66
C SER A 208 8.72 25.65 2.99
N THR A 209 9.52 26.63 3.42
CA THR A 209 9.25 27.46 4.61
C THR A 209 7.97 28.29 4.49
N GLU A 210 7.41 28.40 3.29
CA GLU A 210 6.16 29.11 3.00
C GLU A 210 4.90 28.32 3.36
N ILE A 211 5.02 27.01 3.64
CA ILE A 211 3.89 26.14 4.00
C ILE A 211 4.13 25.47 5.36
N ASN A 212 3.05 24.99 5.97
CA ASN A 212 3.08 24.23 7.23
C ASN A 212 2.74 22.76 6.96
N GLY A 213 3.43 21.85 7.66
CA GLY A 213 3.17 20.41 7.63
C GLY A 213 2.37 19.94 8.84
N PHE A 214 1.44 19.01 8.62
CA PHE A 214 0.68 18.35 9.68
C PHE A 214 0.68 16.84 9.45
N SER A 215 0.82 16.06 10.51
CA SER A 215 0.79 14.60 10.48
C SER A 215 0.21 14.07 11.79
N ASN A 216 -0.21 12.80 11.76
CA ASN A 216 -0.37 12.03 12.99
C ASN A 216 0.99 11.86 13.68
N MET A 217 0.93 11.64 15.00
CA MET A 217 2.08 11.34 15.87
C MET A 217 2.09 9.86 16.25
#